data_AF-A0A535JEW3-F1
#
_entry.id   AF-A0A535JEW3-F1
#
_cell.length_a   1.000
_cell.length_b   1.000
_cell.length_c   1.000
_cell.angle_alpha   90.00
_cell.angle_beta   90.00
_cell.angle_gamma   90.00
#
_symmetry.space_group_name_H-M   'P 1'
#
loop_
_entity.id
_entity.type
_entity.pdbx_description
1 polymer ?
#
loop_
_entity_poly.entity_id
_entity_poly.type
_entity_poly.pdbx_seq_one_letter_code
_entity_poly.pdbx_strand_id
1 'polypeptide(L)'
;MDLYRGQYDFTNFSTQIHDFDPGINPYPGGLFWTVPILGVGPVVLGRGAARMSATDLALQDFFDIPNALFRFETPVSVGATCSFDVHWSGPVTSRGAVTTPGTSGELVMSQATMTWSASNSLGFSFVSNPSGTTSAFAQLGHIRNGVFVDD
;
A
#
# COMPACT_ATOMS: atom_id res chain seq x y z
N MET A 1 3.90 0.43 -5.98
CA MET A 1 5.04 1.25 -5.53
C MET A 1 6.25 0.37 -5.53
N ASP A 2 7.31 0.78 -6.22
CA ASP A 2 8.56 0.04 -6.29
C ASP A 2 9.30 0.32 -4.99
N LEU A 3 9.08 -0.58 -4.04
CA LEU A 3 9.68 -0.54 -2.72
C LEU A 3 11.15 -0.99 -2.79
N TYR A 4 11.48 -1.90 -3.70
CA TYR A 4 12.81 -2.50 -3.85
C TYR A 4 13.31 -2.48 -5.30
N ARG A 5 14.63 -2.38 -5.48
CA ARG A 5 15.36 -2.69 -6.73
C ARG A 5 15.92 -4.10 -6.66
N GLY A 6 15.35 -5.03 -7.43
CA GLY A 6 15.85 -6.40 -7.53
C GLY A 6 15.43 -7.28 -6.35
N GLN A 7 16.30 -8.19 -5.91
CA GLN A 7 16.00 -9.09 -4.80
C GLN A 7 15.91 -8.32 -3.47
N TYR A 8 14.90 -8.62 -2.67
CA TYR A 8 14.73 -8.02 -1.35
C TYR A 8 15.90 -8.40 -0.42
N ASP A 9 16.38 -7.43 0.35
CA ASP A 9 17.32 -7.62 1.45
C ASP A 9 16.66 -7.13 2.75
N PHE A 10 16.03 -8.02 3.49
CA PHE A 10 15.40 -7.67 4.77
C PHE A 10 16.39 -7.56 5.93
N THR A 11 17.69 -7.79 5.69
CA THR A 11 18.71 -7.64 6.73
C THR A 11 19.24 -6.22 6.76
N ASN A 12 19.64 -5.70 5.59
CA ASN A 12 20.25 -4.36 5.49
C ASN A 12 19.38 -3.36 4.74
N PHE A 13 18.24 -3.77 4.18
CA PHE A 13 17.37 -2.92 3.34
C PHE A 13 18.13 -2.26 2.17
N SER A 14 19.24 -2.87 1.74
CA SER A 14 20.18 -2.30 0.77
C SER A 14 19.60 -2.15 -0.64
N THR A 15 18.53 -2.89 -0.93
CA THR A 15 17.77 -2.79 -2.18
C THR A 15 16.49 -1.98 -2.03
N GLN A 16 16.13 -1.52 -0.84
CA GLN A 16 15.01 -0.61 -0.65
C GLN A 16 15.37 0.77 -1.23
N ILE A 17 14.39 1.41 -1.87
CA ILE A 17 14.62 2.70 -2.55
C ILE A 17 13.95 3.85 -1.81
N HIS A 18 12.68 3.67 -1.43
CA HIS A 18 11.82 4.67 -0.79
C HIS A 18 10.81 3.96 0.11
N ASP A 19 10.29 4.64 1.12
CA ASP A 19 9.09 4.23 1.85
C ASP A 19 8.09 5.38 1.85
N PHE A 20 7.18 5.37 0.86
CA PHE A 20 6.15 6.41 0.72
C PHE A 20 4.90 6.01 1.50
N ASP A 21 4.70 6.62 2.67
CA ASP A 21 3.60 6.24 3.55
C ASP A 21 3.09 7.42 4.41
N PRO A 22 1.86 7.32 4.98
CA PRO A 22 1.24 8.41 5.75
C PRO A 22 1.84 8.60 7.16
N GLY A 23 2.79 7.77 7.56
CA GLY A 23 3.38 7.69 8.88
C GLY A 23 2.51 6.93 9.88
N ILE A 24 3.00 6.87 11.12
CA ILE A 24 2.27 6.38 12.28
C ILE A 24 1.74 7.60 13.03
N ASN A 25 0.43 7.72 13.18
CA ASN A 25 -0.19 8.84 13.88
C ASN A 25 -1.31 8.37 14.83
N PRO A 26 -1.20 8.60 16.15
CA PRO A 26 -0.04 9.18 16.86
C PRO A 26 1.15 8.20 16.90
N TYR A 27 2.39 8.68 16.78
CA TYR A 27 3.56 7.80 16.97
C TYR A 27 3.80 7.52 18.47
N PRO A 28 4.14 6.28 18.88
CA PRO A 28 4.24 5.05 18.10
C PRO A 28 2.97 4.18 18.09
N GLY A 29 1.87 4.60 18.74
CA GLY A 29 0.69 3.75 18.99
C GLY A 29 -0.44 3.81 17.96
N GLY A 30 -0.29 4.64 16.93
CA GLY A 30 -1.30 4.84 15.89
C GLY A 30 -1.28 3.75 14.83
N LEU A 31 -2.21 3.85 13.88
CA LEU A 31 -2.22 2.96 12.73
C LEU A 31 -0.97 3.20 11.87
N PHE A 32 -0.42 2.11 11.36
CA PHE A 32 0.70 2.11 10.44
C PHE A 32 0.20 1.98 9.00
N TRP A 33 0.74 2.78 8.09
CA TRP A 33 0.50 2.67 6.64
C TRP A 33 -0.97 2.78 6.20
N THR A 34 -1.80 3.48 6.98
CA THR A 34 -3.22 3.68 6.63
C THR A 34 -3.54 5.15 6.39
N VAL A 35 -4.23 5.41 5.30
CA VAL A 35 -4.83 6.72 5.00
C VAL A 35 -6.19 6.49 4.33
N PRO A 36 -7.23 7.27 4.66
CA PRO A 36 -8.52 7.15 3.98
C PRO A 36 -8.39 7.57 2.51
N ILE A 37 -8.87 6.71 1.61
CA ILE A 37 -8.97 7.01 0.16
C ILE A 37 -10.46 7.20 -0.16
N LEU A 38 -10.82 8.40 -0.59
CA LEU A 38 -12.21 8.74 -0.92
C LEU A 38 -12.62 8.24 -2.33
N GLY A 39 -11.65 7.93 -3.20
CA GLY A 39 -11.83 7.50 -4.59
C GLY A 39 -11.92 5.99 -4.80
N VAL A 40 -12.75 5.29 -4.00
CA VAL A 40 -13.00 3.85 -4.21
C VAL A 40 -14.25 3.69 -5.07
N GLY A 41 -14.09 3.11 -6.26
CA GLY A 41 -15.20 2.75 -7.14
C GLY A 41 -16.01 1.55 -6.61
N PRO A 42 -17.04 1.10 -7.32
CA PRO A 42 -17.82 -0.05 -6.91
C PRO A 42 -16.93 -1.30 -6.79
N VAL A 43 -17.02 -1.99 -5.65
CA VAL A 43 -16.33 -3.25 -5.40
C VAL A 43 -17.29 -4.40 -5.70
N VAL A 44 -16.93 -5.26 -6.66
CA VAL A 44 -17.68 -6.45 -7.04
C VAL A 44 -16.89 -7.68 -6.63
N LEU A 45 -16.92 -8.00 -5.33
CA LEU A 45 -16.17 -9.12 -4.74
C LEU A 45 -16.44 -10.46 -5.43
N GLY A 46 -17.69 -10.71 -5.84
CA GLY A 46 -18.06 -11.92 -6.58
C GLY A 46 -17.25 -12.14 -7.86
N ARG A 47 -16.83 -11.05 -8.52
CA ARG A 47 -16.01 -11.06 -9.74
C ARG A 47 -14.53 -10.79 -9.47
N GLY A 48 -14.14 -10.48 -8.24
CA GLY A 48 -12.78 -10.04 -7.91
C GLY A 48 -12.41 -8.76 -8.64
N ALA A 49 -13.38 -7.86 -8.83
CA ALA A 49 -13.24 -6.64 -9.62
C ALA A 49 -13.50 -5.40 -8.76
N ALA A 50 -12.64 -4.40 -8.92
CA ALA A 50 -12.72 -3.11 -8.24
C ALA A 50 -11.82 -2.10 -8.94
N ARG A 51 -12.05 -0.82 -8.68
CA ARG A 51 -11.12 0.24 -9.05
C ARG A 51 -10.89 1.16 -7.85
N MET A 52 -9.64 1.53 -7.64
CA MET A 52 -9.25 2.49 -6.62
C MET A 52 -8.25 3.45 -7.22
N SER A 53 -8.48 4.74 -7.04
CA SER A 53 -7.53 5.76 -7.47
C SER A 53 -7.32 6.81 -6.39
N ALA A 54 -6.12 7.36 -6.40
CA ALA A 54 -5.75 8.54 -5.64
C ALA A 54 -4.90 9.45 -6.54
N THR A 55 -5.14 10.74 -6.43
CA THR A 55 -4.37 11.77 -7.14
C THR A 55 -3.79 12.71 -6.12
N ASP A 56 -2.50 12.98 -6.27
CA ASP A 56 -1.72 13.88 -5.41
C ASP A 56 -1.93 13.61 -3.91
N LEU A 57 -1.95 12.32 -3.53
CA LEU A 57 -2.04 11.90 -2.15
C LEU A 57 -0.79 12.35 -1.40
N ALA A 58 -0.98 13.27 -0.45
CA ALA A 58 0.07 13.74 0.42
C ALA A 58 0.51 12.61 1.36
N LEU A 59 1.81 12.33 1.36
CA LEU A 59 2.47 11.31 2.16
C LEU A 59 3.81 11.85 2.70
N GLN A 60 4.54 10.99 3.38
CA GLN A 60 5.94 11.17 3.72
C GLN A 60 6.78 10.16 2.94
N ASP A 61 8.04 10.51 2.66
CA ASP A 61 9.07 9.56 2.27
C ASP A 61 9.99 9.36 3.47
N PHE A 62 9.93 8.17 4.07
CA PHE A 62 10.78 7.75 5.18
C PHE A 62 12.11 7.13 4.73
N PHE A 63 12.37 7.10 3.42
CA PHE A 63 13.55 6.50 2.79
C PHE A 63 13.58 4.97 2.89
N ASP A 64 13.48 4.42 4.10
CA ASP A 64 13.41 3.00 4.36
C ASP A 64 12.40 2.60 5.47
N ILE A 65 12.04 1.31 5.47
CA ILE A 65 11.07 0.73 6.43
C ILE A 65 11.57 0.85 7.88
N PRO A 66 12.84 0.52 8.21
CA PRO A 66 13.35 0.73 9.56
C PRO A 66 13.16 2.16 10.07
N ASN A 67 13.39 3.16 9.21
CA ASN A 67 13.24 4.55 9.59
C ASN A 67 11.76 4.96 9.73
N ALA A 68 10.85 4.45 8.90
CA ALA A 68 9.41 4.64 9.05
C ALA A 68 8.87 4.09 10.39
N LEU A 69 9.37 2.92 10.79
CA LEU A 69 8.96 2.22 12.01
C LEU A 69 9.62 2.77 13.27
N PHE A 70 10.92 3.06 13.22
CA PHE A 70 11.73 3.27 14.42
C PHE A 70 12.44 4.62 14.51
N ARG A 71 12.34 5.46 13.45
CA ARG A 71 12.82 6.86 13.45
C ARG A 71 14.33 6.98 13.69
N PHE A 72 15.12 6.15 13.02
CA PHE A 72 16.58 6.07 13.21
C PHE A 72 17.37 7.15 12.46
N GLU A 73 16.80 7.80 11.44
CA GLU A 73 17.50 8.77 10.59
C GLU A 73 17.09 10.23 10.86
N THR A 74 17.89 11.19 10.38
CA THR A 74 17.59 12.63 10.43
C THR A 74 17.87 13.30 9.08
N PRO A 75 16.88 13.96 8.44
CA PRO A 75 15.48 14.06 8.89
C PRO A 75 14.82 12.68 8.91
N VAL A 76 13.82 12.49 9.77
CA VAL A 76 13.06 11.24 9.84
C VAL A 76 12.31 10.97 8.53
N SER A 77 11.80 12.03 7.89
CA SER A 77 11.14 11.93 6.60
C SER A 77 11.18 13.26 5.89
N VAL A 78 10.76 13.23 4.62
CA VAL A 78 10.48 14.42 3.82
C VAL A 78 9.08 14.35 3.22
N GLY A 79 8.53 15.51 2.87
CA GLY A 79 7.22 15.56 2.22
C GLY A 79 7.24 14.87 0.87
N ALA A 80 6.21 14.07 0.60
CA ALA A 80 6.07 13.34 -0.65
C ALA A 80 4.63 13.36 -1.16
N THR A 81 4.48 13.09 -2.44
CA THR A 81 3.18 12.99 -3.11
C THR A 81 3.15 11.74 -3.96
N CYS A 82 2.09 10.95 -3.86
CA CYS A 82 1.86 9.78 -4.69
C CYS A 82 0.52 9.88 -5.44
N SER A 83 0.50 9.44 -6.69
CA SER A 83 -0.73 9.19 -7.44
C SER A 83 -0.75 7.73 -7.87
N PHE A 84 -1.92 7.10 -7.83
CA PHE A 84 -2.07 5.74 -8.33
C PHE A 84 -3.48 5.46 -8.85
N ASP A 85 -3.55 4.50 -9.77
CA ASP A 85 -4.79 3.90 -10.27
C ASP A 85 -4.62 2.38 -10.28
N VAL A 86 -5.40 1.70 -9.46
CA VAL A 86 -5.38 0.24 -9.31
C VAL A 86 -6.68 -0.32 -9.86
N HIS A 87 -6.55 -1.30 -10.75
CA HIS A 87 -7.68 -1.97 -11.37
C HIS A 87 -7.59 -3.48 -11.15
N TRP A 88 -8.50 -4.01 -10.34
CA TRP A 88 -8.72 -5.44 -10.23
C TRP A 88 -9.70 -5.87 -11.32
N SER A 89 -9.30 -6.82 -12.15
CA SER A 89 -10.04 -7.21 -13.36
C SER A 89 -10.68 -8.60 -13.27
N GLY A 90 -10.45 -9.34 -12.18
CA GLY A 90 -10.87 -10.73 -12.05
C GLY A 90 -10.12 -11.67 -13.01
N PRO A 91 -10.59 -12.92 -13.17
CA PRO A 91 -11.60 -13.56 -12.33
C PRO A 91 -11.08 -13.81 -10.91
N VAL A 92 -11.97 -14.19 -10.00
CA VAL A 92 -11.57 -14.70 -8.68
C VAL A 92 -10.84 -16.03 -8.88
N THR A 93 -9.65 -16.15 -8.30
CA THR A 93 -8.82 -17.37 -8.37
C THR A 93 -8.89 -18.19 -7.09
N SER A 94 -9.12 -17.55 -5.94
CA SER A 94 -9.36 -18.23 -4.67
C SER A 94 -10.12 -17.33 -3.69
N ARG A 95 -10.65 -17.95 -2.63
CA ARG A 95 -11.42 -17.29 -1.57
C ARG A 95 -10.93 -17.78 -0.21
N GLY A 96 -10.91 -16.89 0.77
CA GLY A 96 -10.54 -17.19 2.15
C GLY A 96 -11.48 -16.49 3.13
N ALA A 97 -11.93 -17.21 4.15
CA ALA A 97 -12.74 -16.64 5.21
C ALA A 97 -11.84 -15.97 6.27
N VAL A 98 -12.22 -14.77 6.71
CA VAL A 98 -11.64 -14.15 7.91
C VAL A 98 -12.45 -14.63 9.11
N THR A 99 -11.78 -15.30 10.05
CA THR A 99 -12.43 -15.99 11.18
C THR A 99 -11.82 -15.65 12.55
N THR A 100 -11.00 -14.61 12.62
CA THR A 100 -10.42 -14.11 13.87
C THR A 100 -11.52 -13.73 14.87
N PRO A 101 -11.44 -14.12 16.16
CA PRO A 101 -12.45 -13.76 17.15
C PRO A 101 -12.81 -12.26 17.14
N GLY A 102 -14.11 -11.95 17.15
CA GLY A 102 -14.60 -10.57 17.08
C GLY A 102 -14.67 -9.97 15.66
N THR A 103 -13.87 -10.48 14.72
CA THR A 103 -13.83 -10.06 13.31
C THR A 103 -14.42 -11.15 12.41
N SER A 104 -15.00 -10.79 11.27
CA SER A 104 -15.21 -11.80 10.22
C SER A 104 -15.31 -11.16 8.84
N GLY A 105 -15.25 -11.97 7.79
CA GLY A 105 -15.24 -11.44 6.45
C GLY A 105 -14.83 -12.47 5.41
N GLU A 106 -14.58 -11.97 4.21
CA GLU A 106 -14.10 -12.74 3.09
C GLU A 106 -13.00 -11.96 2.37
N LEU A 107 -11.97 -12.69 1.96
CA LEU A 107 -10.91 -12.24 1.06
C LEU A 107 -11.04 -13.02 -0.25
N VAL A 108 -10.88 -12.34 -1.37
CA VAL A 108 -10.86 -12.94 -2.72
C VAL A 108 -9.55 -12.57 -3.40
N MET A 109 -8.90 -13.57 -3.98
CA MET A 109 -7.72 -13.36 -4.82
C MET A 109 -8.17 -13.12 -6.26
N SER A 110 -7.53 -12.16 -6.92
CA SER A 110 -7.72 -11.91 -8.35
C SER A 110 -6.44 -11.36 -8.98
N GLN A 111 -6.56 -10.81 -10.18
CA GLN A 111 -5.48 -10.08 -10.86
C GLN A 111 -5.74 -8.58 -10.75
N ALA A 112 -4.66 -7.80 -10.63
CA ALA A 112 -4.73 -6.36 -10.70
C ALA A 112 -3.60 -5.76 -11.54
N THR A 113 -3.89 -4.63 -12.18
CA THR A 113 -2.87 -3.75 -12.77
C THR A 113 -2.84 -2.44 -11.98
N MET A 114 -1.67 -1.80 -11.95
CA MET A 114 -1.48 -0.51 -11.28
C MET A 114 -0.61 0.39 -12.16
N THR A 115 -1.03 1.64 -12.29
CA THR A 115 -0.12 2.74 -12.64
C THR A 115 0.07 3.60 -11.40
N TRP A 116 1.28 4.16 -11.24
CA TRP A 116 1.56 5.07 -10.14
C TRP A 116 2.69 6.03 -10.46
N SER A 117 2.72 7.13 -9.75
CA SER A 117 3.82 8.09 -9.73
C SER A 117 4.08 8.55 -8.31
N ALA A 118 5.30 8.99 -8.06
CA ALA A 118 5.68 9.60 -6.80
C ALA A 118 6.71 10.70 -7.00
N SER A 119 6.72 11.67 -6.09
CA SER A 119 7.80 12.65 -5.96
C SER A 119 8.01 13.01 -4.49
N ASN A 120 9.19 13.51 -4.16
CA ASN A 120 9.49 14.02 -2.83
C ASN A 120 10.12 15.42 -2.88
N SER A 121 10.18 16.09 -1.73
CA SER A 121 10.72 17.46 -1.62
C SER A 121 12.24 17.56 -1.80
N LEU A 122 12.96 16.43 -1.94
CA LEU A 122 14.40 16.40 -2.25
C LEU A 122 14.68 16.29 -3.76
N GLY A 123 13.63 16.27 -4.60
CA GLY A 123 13.75 16.26 -6.05
C GLY A 123 13.67 14.88 -6.68
N PHE A 124 13.35 13.82 -5.92
CA PHE A 124 13.00 12.52 -6.51
C PHE A 124 11.70 12.63 -7.30
N SER A 125 11.63 11.92 -8.43
CA SER A 125 10.41 11.75 -9.21
C SER A 125 10.43 10.40 -9.92
N PHE A 126 9.29 9.74 -9.93
CA PHE A 126 9.08 8.46 -10.61
C PHE A 126 7.69 8.40 -11.24
N VAL A 127 7.63 7.78 -12.42
CA VAL A 127 6.38 7.42 -13.09
C VAL A 127 6.50 5.98 -13.56
N SER A 128 5.56 5.14 -13.15
CA SER A 128 5.53 3.74 -13.54
C SER A 128 5.32 3.59 -15.04
N ASN A 129 6.05 2.66 -15.65
CA ASN A 129 5.70 2.16 -16.96
C ASN A 129 4.89 0.87 -16.79
N PRO A 130 3.58 0.86 -17.10
CA PRO A 130 2.75 -0.33 -16.93
C PRO A 130 3.13 -1.49 -17.88
N SER A 131 3.92 -1.23 -18.92
CA SER A 131 4.41 -2.31 -19.79
C SER A 131 5.46 -3.15 -19.07
N GLY A 132 5.23 -4.46 -18.97
CA GLY A 132 6.15 -5.41 -18.35
C GLY A 132 6.05 -5.54 -16.82
N THR A 133 5.18 -4.78 -16.16
CA THR A 133 4.91 -4.98 -14.73
C THR A 133 3.98 -6.18 -14.52
N THR A 134 4.34 -7.08 -13.61
CA THR A 134 3.51 -8.24 -13.22
C THR A 134 3.10 -8.09 -11.76
N SER A 135 1.80 -8.28 -11.46
CA SER A 135 1.34 -8.35 -10.08
C SER A 135 1.78 -9.67 -9.47
N ALA A 136 2.47 -9.63 -8.33
CA ALA A 136 2.81 -10.83 -7.57
C ALA A 136 1.57 -11.44 -6.90
N PHE A 137 0.67 -10.59 -6.40
CA PHE A 137 -0.63 -10.96 -5.86
C PHE A 137 -1.57 -9.75 -5.87
N ALA A 138 -2.87 -10.00 -5.92
CA ALA A 138 -3.89 -8.99 -5.70
C ALA A 138 -5.06 -9.59 -4.91
N GLN A 139 -5.52 -8.86 -3.90
CA GLN A 139 -6.57 -9.30 -3.00
C GLN A 139 -7.60 -8.20 -2.82
N LEU A 140 -8.87 -8.57 -2.77
CA LEU A 140 -9.97 -7.73 -2.33
C LEU A 140 -10.63 -8.37 -1.13
N GLY A 141 -11.17 -7.57 -0.22
CA GLY A 141 -11.80 -8.09 0.97
C GLY A 141 -12.99 -7.26 1.44
N HIS A 142 -13.90 -7.91 2.15
CA HIS A 142 -14.86 -7.24 3.00
C HIS A 142 -14.75 -7.84 4.39
N ILE A 143 -14.40 -6.97 5.34
CA ILE A 143 -14.19 -7.33 6.74
C ILE A 143 -15.18 -6.52 7.58
N ARG A 144 -15.87 -7.20 8.49
CA ARG A 144 -16.75 -6.62 9.50
C ARG A 144 -16.11 -6.75 10.88
N ASN A 145 -16.30 -5.72 11.70
CA ASN A 145 -15.74 -5.61 13.05
C ASN A 145 -14.21 -5.78 13.08
N GLY A 146 -13.53 -5.34 12.02
CA GLY A 146 -12.08 -5.34 12.01
C GLY A 146 -11.55 -4.37 13.06
N VAL A 147 -10.66 -4.86 13.92
CA VAL A 147 -9.90 -4.04 14.86
C VAL A 147 -8.54 -3.77 14.23
N PHE A 148 -8.21 -2.49 14.00
CA PHE A 148 -7.00 -2.09 13.29
C PHE A 148 -5.81 -1.83 14.22
N VAL A 149 -6.08 -1.51 15.50
CA VAL A 149 -5.14 -1.39 16.61
C VAL A 149 -5.92 -1.72 17.90
N ASP A 150 -5.32 -2.52 18.77
CA ASP A 150 -5.75 -2.72 20.16
C ASP A 150 -4.80 -1.93 21.07
N ASP A 151 -5.34 -1.29 22.11
CA ASP A 151 -4.56 -0.63 23.17
C ASP A 151 -3.85 -1.64 24.09
#